data_AF-A0A2N9AV78-F1
#
_entry.id   AF-A0A2N9AV78-F1
#
_cell.length_a   1.000
_cell.length_b   1.000
_cell.length_c   1.000
_cell.angle_alpha   90.00
_cell.angle_beta   90.00
_cell.angle_gamma   90.00
#
_symmetry.space_group_name_H-M   'P 1'
#
loop_
_entity.id
_entity.type
_entity.pdbx_description
1 polymer ?
#
loop_
_entity_poly.entity_id
_entity_poly.type
_entity_poly.pdbx_seq_one_letter_code
_entity_poly.pdbx_strand_id
1 'polypeptide(L)'
;MLDPRRAGLIATAILDEAASAGLLAGAGIDGDTPMADALTALDAHLCDLGETPFRDGLHVFGRAPADATEPVRASAEAERAALAAALDGRFVAPGPAGSPSRGRLDVMPTGRNLTTLDPRALPTRAATMLGAKKRRTRWCAATFRTRASTRPGSSWISGPRRRSARAARTWRMRWP
;
A
#
# COMPACT_ATOMS: atom_id res chain seq x y z
N MET A 1 7.62 13.67 -37.92
CA MET A 1 7.38 12.27 -38.34
C MET A 1 8.70 11.52 -38.18
N LEU A 2 8.83 10.64 -37.20
CA LEU A 2 10.07 9.88 -36.96
C LEU A 2 10.24 8.79 -38.04
N ASP A 3 11.48 8.55 -38.45
CA ASP A 3 11.85 7.43 -39.33
C ASP A 3 11.55 6.09 -38.64
N PRO A 4 10.76 5.19 -39.24
CA PRO A 4 10.43 3.87 -38.68
C PRO A 4 11.65 3.02 -38.28
N ARG A 5 12.77 3.13 -39.00
CA ARG A 5 14.00 2.38 -38.66
C ARG A 5 14.60 2.86 -37.35
N ARG A 6 14.67 4.18 -37.18
CA ARG A 6 15.16 4.79 -35.94
C ARG A 6 14.22 4.50 -34.78
N ALA A 7 12.91 4.49 -35.01
CA ALA A 7 11.93 4.12 -33.99
C ALA A 7 12.15 2.69 -33.46
N GLY A 8 12.41 1.73 -34.35
CA GLY A 8 12.71 0.34 -33.95
C GLY A 8 13.99 0.19 -33.10
N LEU A 9 15.04 0.94 -33.44
CA LEU A 9 16.28 0.95 -32.66
C LEU A 9 16.08 1.53 -31.25
N ILE A 10 15.34 2.63 -31.15
CA ILE A 10 15.02 3.26 -29.85
C ILE A 10 14.15 2.34 -29.00
N ALA A 11 13.13 1.70 -29.60
CA ALA A 11 12.27 0.73 -28.91
C ALA A 11 13.09 -0.41 -28.27
N THR A 12 14.04 -0.96 -29.02
CA THR A 12 14.93 -2.01 -28.54
C THR A 12 15.80 -1.50 -27.39
N ALA A 13 16.43 -0.33 -27.55
CA ALA A 13 17.27 0.27 -26.51
C ALA A 13 16.50 0.56 -25.21
N ILE A 14 15.24 0.99 -25.31
CA ILE A 14 14.37 1.22 -24.14
C ILE A 14 14.11 -0.10 -23.40
N LEU A 15 13.78 -1.18 -24.11
CA LEU A 15 13.51 -2.47 -23.48
C LEU A 15 14.78 -3.09 -22.87
N ASP A 16 15.93 -2.95 -23.53
CA ASP A 16 17.21 -3.41 -22.99
C ASP A 16 17.56 -2.69 -21.68
N GLU A 17 17.33 -1.37 -21.62
CA GLU A 17 17.54 -0.59 -20.40
C GLU A 17 16.51 -0.94 -19.30
N ALA A 18 15.24 -1.14 -19.68
CA ALA A 18 14.23 -1.60 -18.72
C ALA A 18 14.56 -3.00 -18.17
N ALA A 19 15.19 -3.85 -18.97
CA ALA A 19 15.70 -5.15 -18.54
C ALA A 19 16.85 -5.02 -17.54
N SER A 20 17.83 -4.17 -17.84
CA SER A 20 18.99 -3.92 -16.96
C SER A 20 18.56 -3.33 -15.62
N ALA A 21 17.53 -2.47 -15.62
CA ALA A 21 16.93 -1.88 -14.43
C ALA A 21 15.98 -2.84 -13.66
N GLY A 22 15.68 -4.03 -14.21
CA GLY A 22 14.81 -5.03 -13.58
C GLY A 22 13.32 -4.68 -13.60
N LEU A 23 12.87 -3.80 -14.50
CA LEU A 23 11.50 -3.29 -14.55
C LEU A 23 10.52 -4.20 -15.30
N LEU A 24 11.02 -5.09 -16.16
CA LEU A 24 10.19 -5.93 -17.03
C LEU A 24 9.18 -6.80 -16.26
N ALA A 25 9.64 -7.43 -15.17
CA ALA A 25 8.77 -8.27 -14.34
C ALA A 25 7.67 -7.47 -13.63
N GLY A 26 7.97 -6.23 -13.23
CA GLY A 26 7.01 -5.30 -12.61
C GLY A 26 5.95 -4.82 -13.60
N ALA A 27 6.34 -4.62 -14.86
CA ALA A 27 5.45 -4.27 -15.96
C ALA A 27 4.68 -5.49 -16.54
N GLY A 28 5.03 -6.72 -16.14
CA GLY A 28 4.41 -7.94 -16.64
C GLY A 28 4.82 -8.31 -18.07
N ILE A 29 6.02 -7.91 -18.48
CA ILE A 29 6.59 -8.16 -19.82
C ILE A 29 7.40 -9.47 -19.77
N ASP A 30 7.09 -10.38 -20.69
CA ASP A 30 7.84 -11.62 -20.91
C ASP A 30 8.54 -11.61 -22.29
N GLY A 31 9.36 -12.63 -22.55
CA GLY A 31 10.12 -12.74 -23.80
C GLY A 31 9.26 -12.95 -25.06
N ASP A 32 7.99 -13.33 -24.89
CA ASP A 32 7.04 -13.55 -25.99
C ASP A 32 6.14 -12.32 -26.24
N THR A 33 6.26 -11.29 -25.40
CA THR A 33 5.44 -10.08 -25.50
C THR A 33 5.84 -9.27 -26.74
N PRO A 34 4.89 -8.96 -27.66
CA PRO A 34 5.20 -8.13 -28.81
C PRO A 34 5.75 -6.76 -28.40
N MET A 35 6.77 -6.27 -29.12
CA MET A 35 7.47 -5.02 -28.82
C MET A 35 6.54 -3.83 -28.52
N ALA A 36 5.47 -3.66 -29.31
CA ALA A 36 4.51 -2.57 -29.13
C ALA A 36 3.71 -2.69 -27.81
N ASP A 37 3.33 -3.93 -27.45
CA ASP A 37 2.62 -4.21 -26.21
C ASP A 37 3.53 -4.07 -25.00
N ALA A 38 4.79 -4.50 -25.13
CA ALA A 38 5.83 -4.35 -24.10
C ALA A 38 6.09 -2.87 -23.78
N LEU A 39 6.23 -2.02 -24.79
CA LEU A 39 6.39 -0.58 -24.59
C LEU A 39 5.16 0.06 -23.93
N THR A 40 3.96 -0.35 -24.34
CA THR A 40 2.70 0.14 -23.73
C THR A 40 2.59 -0.27 -22.26
N ALA A 41 2.95 -1.52 -21.95
CA ALA A 41 2.95 -2.03 -20.58
C ALA A 41 4.01 -1.34 -19.71
N LEU A 42 5.20 -1.11 -20.26
CA LEU A 42 6.27 -0.38 -19.58
C LEU A 42 5.87 1.06 -19.27
N ASP A 43 5.30 1.77 -20.25
CA ASP A 43 4.82 3.15 -20.06
C ASP A 43 3.76 3.24 -18.96
N ALA A 44 2.78 2.34 -18.98
CA ALA A 44 1.77 2.26 -17.93
C ALA A 44 2.39 2.00 -16.55
N HIS A 45 3.36 1.08 -16.47
CA HIS A 45 4.06 0.78 -15.22
C HIS A 45 4.88 1.96 -14.69
N LEU A 46 5.58 2.67 -15.57
CA LEU A 46 6.36 3.85 -15.21
C LEU A 46 5.46 5.00 -14.74
N CYS A 47 4.29 5.18 -15.38
CA CYS A 47 3.28 6.13 -14.92
C CYS A 47 2.79 5.78 -13.51
N ASP A 48 2.47 4.51 -13.25
CA ASP A 48 2.04 4.06 -11.92
C ASP A 48 3.10 4.29 -10.85
N LEU A 49 4.38 4.04 -11.17
CA LEU A 49 5.50 4.29 -10.26
C LEU A 49 5.71 5.79 -10.00
N GLY A 50 5.61 6.62 -11.04
CA GLY A 50 5.76 8.07 -10.95
C GLY A 50 4.66 8.74 -10.14
N GLU A 51 3.42 8.24 -10.23
CA GLU A 51 2.27 8.74 -9.48
C GLU A 51 2.18 8.19 -8.05
N THR A 52 2.99 7.18 -7.70
CA THR A 52 2.98 6.60 -6.35
C THR A 52 3.53 7.62 -5.36
N PRO A 53 2.74 8.09 -4.38
CA PRO A 53 3.21 9.08 -3.44
C PRO A 53 4.18 8.42 -2.45
N PHE A 54 5.44 8.82 -2.48
CA PHE A 54 6.43 8.48 -1.47
C PHE A 54 6.46 9.56 -0.40
N ARG A 55 6.65 9.16 0.87
CA ARG A 55 6.85 10.12 1.95
C ARG A 55 8.30 10.57 1.92
N ASP A 56 8.51 11.88 1.95
CA ASP A 56 9.82 12.46 2.17
C ASP A 56 10.04 12.70 3.67
N GLY A 57 11.01 12.00 4.25
CA GLY A 57 11.35 12.07 5.67
C GLY A 57 10.37 11.35 6.62
N LEU A 58 10.59 11.61 7.91
CA LEU A 58 9.83 11.04 9.02
C LEU A 58 9.09 12.14 9.79
N HIS A 59 7.93 11.79 10.32
CA HIS A 59 7.22 12.67 11.23
C HIS A 59 7.96 12.79 12.56
N VAL A 60 8.15 14.02 13.02
CA VAL A 60 8.65 14.35 14.35
C VAL A 60 7.50 14.96 15.14
N PHE A 61 7.15 14.33 16.27
CA PHE A 61 6.03 14.75 17.11
C PHE A 61 6.14 16.22 17.50
N GLY A 62 5.04 16.96 17.33
CA GLY A 62 5.00 18.37 17.67
C GLY A 62 5.90 19.25 16.82
N ARG A 63 6.34 18.80 15.63
CA ARG A 63 7.16 19.60 14.72
C ARG A 63 6.53 19.63 13.33
N ALA A 64 6.36 20.83 12.81
CA ALA A 64 5.99 21.05 11.41
C ALA A 64 7.24 21.47 10.63
N PRO A 65 7.43 21.01 9.38
CA PRO A 65 8.44 21.56 8.49
C PRO A 65 8.18 23.04 8.18
N ALA A 66 9.22 23.78 7.77
CA ALA A 66 9.15 25.23 7.62
C ALA A 66 8.14 25.68 6.55
N ASP A 67 7.95 24.87 5.52
CA ASP A 67 7.02 25.03 4.40
C ASP A 67 5.67 24.33 4.63
N ALA A 68 5.41 23.86 5.85
CA ALA A 68 4.17 23.17 6.18
C ALA A 68 2.92 24.02 5.95
N THR A 69 1.88 23.39 5.41
CA THR A 69 0.55 23.98 5.30
C THR A 69 -0.06 24.27 6.68
N GLU A 70 -1.02 25.19 6.74
CA GLU A 70 -1.67 25.60 7.99
C GLU A 70 -2.22 24.42 8.82
N PRO A 71 -2.93 23.42 8.23
CA PRO A 71 -3.41 22.28 9.01
C PRO A 71 -2.29 21.45 9.64
N VAL A 72 -1.13 21.35 8.98
CA VAL A 72 0.04 20.61 9.49
C VAL A 72 0.72 21.39 10.61
N ARG A 73 0.82 22.72 10.49
CA ARG A 73 1.31 23.57 11.59
C ARG A 73 0.41 23.51 12.82
N ALA A 74 -0.90 23.64 12.64
CA ALA A 74 -1.87 23.53 13.72
C ALA A 74 -1.83 22.15 14.40
N SER A 75 -1.58 21.09 13.62
CA SER A 75 -1.39 19.73 14.12
C SER A 75 -0.19 19.60 15.05
N ALA A 76 0.96 20.14 14.65
CA ALA A 76 2.16 20.13 15.49
C ALA A 76 1.96 20.88 16.82
N GLU A 77 1.23 21.98 16.82
CA GLU A 77 0.90 22.71 18.05
C GLU A 77 -0.08 21.94 18.94
N ALA A 78 -1.16 21.41 18.34
CA ALA A 78 -2.16 20.62 19.04
C ALA A 78 -1.56 19.34 19.66
N GLU A 79 -0.64 18.67 18.97
CA GLU A 79 0.09 17.51 19.50
C GLU A 79 0.80 17.82 20.82
N ARG A 80 1.59 18.90 20.88
CA ARG A 80 2.31 19.29 22.09
C ARG A 80 1.34 19.67 23.22
N ALA A 81 0.32 20.47 22.89
CA ALA A 81 -0.66 20.94 23.86
C ALA A 81 -1.48 19.79 24.47
N ALA A 82 -1.90 18.84 23.63
CA ALA A 82 -2.67 17.67 24.07
C ALA A 82 -1.84 16.71 24.91
N LEU A 83 -0.56 16.51 24.57
CA LEU A 83 0.34 15.70 25.39
C LEU A 83 0.52 16.32 26.78
N ALA A 84 0.80 17.63 26.85
CA ALA A 84 0.92 18.33 28.12
C ALA A 84 -0.38 18.22 28.95
N ALA A 85 -1.54 18.41 28.31
CA ALA A 85 -2.84 18.26 28.96
C ALA A 85 -3.06 16.84 29.50
N ALA A 86 -2.74 15.80 28.73
CA ALA A 86 -2.86 14.42 29.17
C ALA A 86 -1.96 14.11 30.37
N LEU A 87 -0.72 14.62 30.37
CA LEU A 87 0.22 14.45 31.49
C LEU A 87 -0.25 15.19 32.75
N ASP A 88 -0.95 16.32 32.59
CA ASP A 88 -1.60 17.04 33.69
C ASP A 88 -2.92 16.35 34.15
N GLY A 89 -3.25 15.18 33.62
CA GLY A 89 -4.51 14.47 33.93
C GLY A 89 -5.76 15.17 33.38
N ARG A 90 -5.61 16.09 32.43
CA ARG A 90 -6.74 16.79 31.79
C ARG A 90 -7.31 15.97 30.63
N PHE A 91 -8.60 16.17 30.38
CA PHE A 91 -9.29 15.52 29.26
C PHE A 91 -8.81 16.05 27.91
N VAL A 92 -8.42 15.13 27.01
CA VAL A 92 -8.08 15.44 25.61
C VAL A 92 -9.28 15.09 24.72
N ALA A 93 -9.74 16.07 23.96
CA ALA A 93 -10.93 15.92 23.12
C ALA A 93 -10.78 14.76 22.11
N PRO A 94 -11.84 13.95 21.92
CA PRO A 94 -11.82 12.89 20.92
C PRO A 94 -11.83 13.44 19.49
N GLY A 95 -11.26 12.67 18.55
CA GLY A 95 -11.24 13.03 17.13
C GLY A 95 -11.22 11.79 16.22
N PRO A 96 -11.68 11.92 14.97
CA PRO A 96 -11.77 10.78 14.06
C PRO A 96 -10.38 10.27 13.65
N ALA A 97 -10.20 8.95 13.63
CA ALA A 97 -9.03 8.32 13.04
C ALA A 97 -9.14 8.21 11.50
N GLY A 98 -8.03 8.43 10.79
CA GLY A 98 -7.98 8.25 9.33
C GLY A 98 -6.69 8.78 8.70
N SER A 99 -6.57 8.58 7.39
CA SER A 99 -5.41 9.05 6.61
C SER A 99 -5.78 10.33 5.85
N PRO A 100 -5.14 11.47 6.12
CA PRO A 100 -5.37 12.72 5.38
C PRO A 100 -5.21 12.55 3.87
N SER A 101 -4.21 11.77 3.45
CA SER A 101 -3.90 11.47 2.05
C SER A 101 -4.97 10.68 1.30
N ARG A 102 -5.97 10.13 2.00
CA ARG A 102 -7.14 9.46 1.38
C ARG A 102 -8.35 10.39 1.26
N GLY A 103 -8.14 11.71 1.29
CA GLY A 103 -9.19 12.73 1.16
C GLY A 103 -9.95 13.00 2.45
N ARG A 104 -9.52 12.43 3.58
CA ARG A 104 -10.12 12.65 4.90
C ARG A 104 -9.44 13.82 5.60
N LEU A 105 -9.81 15.05 5.23
CA LEU A 105 -9.26 16.27 5.86
C LEU A 105 -9.89 16.56 7.23
N ASP A 106 -11.02 15.93 7.55
CA ASP A 106 -11.74 15.99 8.84
C ASP A 106 -10.92 15.48 10.03
N VAL A 107 -9.87 14.69 9.77
CA VAL A 107 -8.96 14.17 10.80
C VAL A 107 -7.94 15.20 11.27
N MET A 108 -7.81 16.34 10.58
CA MET A 108 -6.90 17.43 10.94
C MET A 108 -7.64 18.51 11.77
N PRO A 109 -6.95 19.27 12.62
CA PRO A 109 -5.60 19.02 13.14
C PRO A 109 -5.49 17.73 13.96
N THR A 110 -4.28 17.19 14.06
CA THR A 110 -3.94 16.05 14.94
C THR A 110 -3.86 16.51 16.41
N GLY A 111 -3.34 15.68 17.32
CA GLY A 111 -3.32 15.99 18.76
C GLY A 111 -4.67 15.76 19.46
N ARG A 112 -5.53 14.90 18.89
CA ARG A 112 -6.81 14.50 19.49
C ARG A 112 -6.75 13.05 19.95
N ASN A 113 -7.62 12.69 20.89
CA ASN A 113 -7.78 11.30 21.30
C ASN A 113 -8.51 10.52 20.19
N LEU A 114 -7.77 9.71 19.44
CA LEU A 114 -8.31 9.06 18.24
C LEU A 114 -9.40 8.05 18.60
N THR A 115 -10.59 8.25 18.03
CA THR A 115 -11.69 7.31 18.14
C THR A 115 -11.69 6.36 16.96
N THR A 116 -11.90 5.08 17.27
CA THR A 116 -12.09 4.04 16.27
C THR A 116 -13.55 3.99 15.80
N LEU A 117 -13.80 3.24 14.74
CA LEU A 117 -15.14 2.99 14.20
C LEU A 117 -15.87 1.91 15.02
N ASP A 118 -17.20 1.98 15.08
CA ASP A 118 -18.02 0.90 15.64
C ASP A 118 -17.90 -0.37 14.77
N PRO A 119 -17.44 -1.52 15.31
CA PRO A 119 -17.31 -2.74 14.54
C PRO A 119 -18.64 -3.27 13.99
N ARG A 120 -19.78 -2.92 14.59
CA ARG A 120 -21.11 -3.35 14.11
C ARG A 120 -21.55 -2.61 12.86
N ALA A 121 -20.97 -1.44 12.59
CA ALA A 121 -21.24 -0.64 11.40
C ALA A 121 -20.41 -1.10 10.19
N LEU A 122 -19.59 -2.14 10.33
CA LEU A 122 -18.76 -2.71 9.27
C LEU A 122 -19.39 -3.99 8.70
N PRO A 123 -19.28 -4.24 7.38
CA PRO A 123 -18.71 -3.38 6.34
C PRO A 123 -19.68 -2.26 5.93
N THR A 124 -19.16 -1.07 5.63
CA THR A 124 -19.97 0.04 5.11
C THR A 124 -20.48 -0.25 3.69
N ARG A 125 -21.58 0.38 3.27
CA ARG A 125 -22.09 0.25 1.89
C ARG A 125 -21.02 0.53 0.83
N ALA A 126 -20.22 1.59 1.04
CA ALA A 126 -19.10 1.94 0.16
C ALA A 126 -18.04 0.84 0.11
N ALA A 127 -17.67 0.25 1.26
CA ALA A 127 -16.72 -0.85 1.31
C ALA A 127 -17.24 -2.09 0.57
N THR A 128 -18.53 -2.42 0.72
CA THR A 128 -19.18 -3.53 0.02
C THR A 128 -19.20 -3.32 -1.50
N MET A 129 -19.52 -2.10 -1.97
CA MET A 129 -19.48 -1.75 -3.39
C MET A 129 -18.06 -1.85 -3.96
N LEU A 130 -17.06 -1.35 -3.24
CA LEU A 130 -15.66 -1.44 -3.65
C LEU A 130 -15.20 -2.90 -3.74
N GLY A 131 -15.59 -3.72 -2.76
CA GLY A 131 -15.33 -5.16 -2.76
C GLY A 131 -15.95 -5.87 -3.96
N ALA A 132 -17.20 -5.56 -4.27
CA ALA A 132 -17.89 -6.11 -5.44
C ALA A 132 -17.23 -5.69 -6.77
N LYS A 133 -16.79 -4.43 -6.89
CA LYS A 133 -16.05 -3.93 -8.07
C LYS A 133 -14.72 -4.65 -8.24
N LYS A 134 -13.92 -4.78 -7.16
CA LYS A 134 -12.64 -5.48 -7.17
C LYS A 134 -12.78 -6.98 -7.48
N ARG A 135 -13.87 -7.62 -7.03
CA ARG A 135 -14.18 -9.03 -7.38
C ARG A 135 -14.40 -9.20 -8.89
N ARG A 136 -15.01 -8.20 -9.56
CA ARG A 136 -15.37 -8.27 -10.98
C ARG A 136 -14.19 -7.98 -11.92
N THR A 137 -13.16 -7.27 -11.45
CA THR A 137 -11.95 -7.01 -12.24
C THR A 137 -11.10 -8.28 -12.40
N ARG A 138 -10.60 -8.52 -13.63
CA ARG A 138 -9.73 -9.67 -13.99
C ARG A 138 -8.48 -9.78 -13.09
N TRP A 139 -8.07 -8.66 -12.48
CA TRP A 139 -6.96 -8.57 -11.53
C TRP A 139 -7.05 -9.58 -10.37
N CYS A 140 -8.15 -9.60 -9.61
CA CYS A 140 -8.31 -10.58 -8.51
C CYS A 140 -8.32 -12.04 -9.03
N ALA A 141 -8.97 -12.28 -10.16
CA ALA A 141 -9.09 -13.62 -10.73
C ALA A 141 -7.78 -14.13 -11.37
N ALA A 142 -6.88 -13.24 -11.79
CA ALA A 142 -5.56 -13.56 -12.32
C ALA A 142 -4.55 -13.78 -11.19
N THR A 143 -4.47 -12.88 -10.21
CA THR A 143 -3.57 -12.99 -9.05
C THR A 143 -3.86 -14.22 -8.17
N PHE A 144 -5.14 -14.60 -8.04
CA PHE A 144 -5.51 -15.80 -7.28
C PHE A 144 -5.14 -17.09 -8.02
N ARG A 145 -5.21 -17.10 -9.36
CA ARG A 145 -4.93 -18.30 -10.18
C ARG A 145 -3.44 -18.63 -10.22
N THR A 146 -2.56 -17.62 -10.22
CA THR A 146 -1.10 -17.81 -10.16
C THR A 146 -0.61 -18.28 -8.79
N ARG A 147 -1.34 -18.05 -7.70
CA ARG A 147 -1.01 -18.57 -6.34
C ARG A 147 -1.70 -19.87 -5.95
N ALA A 148 -2.65 -20.35 -6.74
CA ALA A 148 -3.50 -21.50 -6.40
C ALA A 148 -2.87 -22.89 -6.66
N SER A 149 -1.56 -23.01 -6.91
CA SER A 149 -0.88 -24.31 -6.83
C SER A 149 -0.75 -24.83 -5.38
N THR A 150 -0.99 -23.96 -4.38
CA THR A 150 -1.21 -24.35 -2.99
C THR A 150 -2.62 -23.94 -2.54
N ARG A 151 -3.51 -24.93 -2.38
CA ARG A 151 -4.85 -24.76 -1.77
C ARG A 151 -4.71 -24.05 -0.40
N PRO A 152 -5.36 -22.90 -0.16
CA PRO A 152 -5.39 -22.33 1.17
C PRO A 152 -6.55 -22.94 1.96
N GLY A 153 -6.21 -23.72 2.99
CA GLY A 153 -7.10 -23.95 4.12
C GLY A 153 -7.44 -22.61 4.77
N SER A 154 -8.72 -22.43 5.09
CA SER A 154 -9.26 -21.23 5.72
C SER A 154 -8.75 -21.07 7.16
N SER A 155 -7.64 -20.37 7.37
CA SER A 155 -7.30 -19.81 8.69
C SER A 155 -6.34 -18.62 8.57
N TRP A 156 -6.88 -17.43 8.32
CA TRP A 156 -6.14 -16.18 8.49
C TRP A 156 -6.17 -15.73 9.96
N ILE A 157 -5.62 -16.55 10.87
CA ILE A 157 -5.23 -16.13 12.23
C ILE A 157 -3.94 -16.87 12.58
N SER A 158 -2.85 -16.56 11.91
CA SER A 158 -1.48 -16.60 12.43
C SER A 158 -0.53 -16.25 11.28
N GLY A 159 0.30 -15.22 11.49
CA GLY A 159 1.32 -14.81 10.52
C GLY A 159 2.35 -15.92 10.25
N PRO A 160 3.12 -15.82 9.16
CA PRO A 160 4.04 -16.87 8.75
C PRO A 160 5.23 -16.98 9.72
N ARG A 161 5.23 -18.00 10.57
CA ARG A 161 6.47 -18.51 11.17
C ARG A 161 7.27 -19.19 10.06
N ARG A 162 8.41 -18.61 9.67
CA ARG A 162 9.43 -19.32 8.89
C ARG A 162 9.90 -20.53 9.72
N ARG A 163 9.52 -21.75 9.32
CA ARG A 163 10.19 -22.98 9.78
C ARG A 163 11.11 -23.45 8.67
N SER A 164 12.41 -23.34 8.92
CA SER A 164 13.43 -24.12 8.24
C SER A 164 13.19 -25.61 8.52
N ALA A 165 13.27 -26.42 7.47
CA ALA A 165 13.14 -27.86 7.57
C ALA A 165 14.42 -28.44 8.18
N ARG A 166 14.32 -29.10 9.33
CA ARG A 166 15.23 -30.18 9.72
C ARG A 166 14.49 -31.19 10.59
N ALA A 167 14.58 -32.44 10.14
CA ALA A 167 14.42 -33.70 10.86
C ALA A 167 13.06 -34.00 11.49
N ALA A 168 12.40 -34.99 10.87
CA ALA A 168 11.42 -35.86 11.50
C ALA A 168 11.98 -36.50 12.77
N ARG A 169 11.14 -36.57 13.82
CA ARG A 169 10.94 -37.77 14.64
C ARG A 169 9.73 -37.56 15.58
N THR A 170 8.87 -38.57 15.52
CA THR A 170 7.79 -38.98 16.43
C THR A 170 7.95 -38.56 17.89
N TRP A 171 6.84 -38.25 18.58
CA TRP A 171 6.34 -38.91 19.82
C TRP A 171 5.01 -38.26 20.29
N ARG A 172 4.04 -39.12 20.62
CA ARG A 172 2.73 -38.83 21.26
C ARG A 172 2.93 -38.36 22.71
N MET A 173 2.08 -37.45 23.20
CA MET A 173 1.46 -37.42 24.56
C MET A 173 0.29 -36.41 24.52
N ARG A 174 -0.99 -36.81 24.69
CA ARG A 174 -1.76 -36.92 25.95
C ARG A 174 -1.54 -35.75 26.91
N TRP A 175 -2.55 -34.90 27.08
CA TRP A 175 -2.65 -33.92 28.16
C TRP A 175 -3.85 -34.26 29.06
N PRO A 176 -3.76 -33.95 30.37
CA PRO A 176 -4.76 -34.24 31.40
C PRO A 176 -6.08 -33.47 31.21
#